data_AF-A0A2V7P9F2-F1
#
_entry.id   AF-A0A2V7P9F2-F1
#
_cell.length_a   1.000
_cell.length_b   1.000
_cell.length_c   1.000
_cell.angle_alpha   90.00
_cell.angle_beta   90.00
_cell.angle_gamma   90.00
#
_symmetry.space_group_name_H-M   'P 1'
#
loop_
_entity.id
_entity.type
_entity.pdbx_description
1 polymer ?
#
loop_
_entity_poly.entity_id
_entity_poly.type
_entity_poly.pdbx_seq_one_letter_code
_entity_poly.pdbx_strand_id
1 'polypeptide(L)'
;MGALTPRYSFALNAHIEARFTTCPGCQAKTRLRKVPLAIHTEGLGLFILRKSCRVCVSCDMLIVHRAELEPLIRARQRNIEGSSRVLDYLVLGTVDSRVWRRGLTGGVSFDELLRNMADFSRHMQIEQIGRGWEPTK
;
A
#
# COMPACT_ATOMS: atom_id res chain seq x y z
N MET A 1 15.14 6.70 -1.47
CA MET A 1 14.04 6.05 -0.74
C MET A 1 13.65 6.99 0.41
N GLY A 2 12.37 7.06 0.77
CA GLY A 2 11.70 8.23 1.40
C GLY A 2 12.40 8.79 2.66
N ALA A 3 12.21 10.09 2.94
CA ALA A 3 12.94 10.74 4.03
C ALA A 3 12.32 10.54 5.43
N LEU A 4 11.08 10.05 5.52
CA LEU A 4 10.44 9.76 6.80
C LEU A 4 10.81 8.36 7.29
N THR A 5 10.94 8.21 8.61
CA THR A 5 11.22 6.91 9.25
C THR A 5 10.16 5.87 8.87
N PRO A 6 10.57 4.70 8.36
CA PRO A 6 9.65 3.60 8.07
C PRO A 6 8.87 3.19 9.32
N ARG A 7 7.54 3.28 9.25
CA ARG A 7 6.65 2.86 10.34
C ARG A 7 6.08 1.46 10.13
N TYR A 8 5.57 1.20 8.94
CA TYR A 8 4.76 0.01 8.69
C TYR A 8 5.59 -1.15 8.14
N SER A 9 5.29 -2.38 8.56
CA SER A 9 5.55 -3.55 7.72
C SER A 9 4.39 -3.72 6.75
N PHE A 10 4.65 -4.08 5.50
CA PHE A 10 3.65 -4.14 4.45
C PHE A 10 3.35 -5.58 4.04
N ALA A 11 2.07 -5.89 3.86
CA ALA A 11 1.64 -7.14 3.25
C ALA A 11 0.59 -6.87 2.16
N LEU A 12 0.82 -7.44 0.98
CA LEU A 12 -0.15 -7.44 -0.10
C LEU A 12 -0.97 -8.72 -0.01
N ASN A 13 -2.22 -8.60 0.43
CA ASN A 13 -3.12 -9.72 0.54
C ASN A 13 -3.63 -10.17 -0.85
N ALA A 14 -3.20 -11.36 -1.30
CA ALA A 14 -3.68 -12.00 -2.52
C ALA A 14 -4.99 -12.82 -2.34
N HIS A 15 -5.40 -13.09 -1.10
CA HIS A 15 -6.50 -13.98 -0.76
C HIS A 15 -7.83 -13.21 -0.70
N ILE A 16 -8.71 -13.45 -1.67
CA ILE A 16 -9.94 -12.68 -1.89
C ILE A 16 -10.91 -12.72 -0.70
N GLU A 17 -11.03 -13.88 -0.07
CA GLU A 17 -11.95 -14.10 1.05
C GLU A 17 -11.37 -13.65 2.41
N ALA A 18 -10.05 -13.47 2.49
CA ALA A 18 -9.38 -13.15 3.74
C ALA A 18 -9.42 -11.64 4.03
N ARG A 19 -10.31 -11.23 4.94
CA ARG A 19 -10.49 -9.81 5.29
C ARG A 19 -9.47 -9.26 6.30
N PHE A 20 -8.66 -10.13 6.89
CA PHE A 20 -7.64 -9.81 7.91
C PHE A 20 -8.14 -8.86 8.99
N THR A 21 -9.31 -9.14 9.58
CA THR A 21 -9.84 -8.45 10.77
C THR A 21 -8.97 -8.69 12.00
N THR A 22 -8.16 -9.76 11.97
CA THR A 22 -7.11 -10.12 12.92
C THR A 22 -5.76 -10.10 12.20
N CYS A 23 -4.73 -9.59 12.87
CA CYS A 23 -3.39 -9.49 12.32
C CYS A 23 -2.74 -10.88 12.25
N PRO A 24 -2.22 -11.31 11.09
CA PRO A 24 -1.59 -12.62 10.97
C PRO A 24 -0.26 -12.70 11.75
N GLY A 25 0.42 -11.57 11.98
CA GLY A 25 1.70 -11.56 12.68
C GLY A 25 1.64 -11.55 14.21
N CYS A 26 0.64 -10.91 14.81
CA CYS A 26 0.54 -10.79 16.28
C CYS A 26 -0.83 -11.11 16.86
N GLN A 27 -1.79 -11.55 16.03
CA GLN A 27 -3.16 -11.91 16.43
C GLN A 27 -4.00 -10.80 17.07
N ALA A 28 -3.51 -9.55 17.10
CA ALA A 28 -4.28 -8.41 17.54
C ALA A 28 -5.31 -7.97 16.46
N LYS A 29 -6.37 -7.27 16.89
CA LYS A 29 -7.38 -6.73 15.96
C LYS A 29 -6.76 -5.69 15.02
N THR A 30 -7.11 -5.77 13.75
CA THR A 30 -6.80 -4.72 12.77
C THR A 30 -7.93 -3.71 12.66
N ARG A 31 -7.61 -2.50 12.24
CA ARG A 31 -8.57 -1.42 11.99
C ARG A 31 -8.52 -0.99 10.54
N LEU A 32 -9.66 -0.58 9.99
CA LEU A 32 -9.70 0.07 8.68
C LEU A 32 -9.18 1.51 8.80
N ARG A 33 -8.23 1.87 7.95
CA ARG A 33 -7.64 3.21 7.85
C ARG A 33 -7.42 3.58 6.39
N LYS A 34 -7.69 4.83 6.02
CA LYS A 34 -7.34 5.37 4.69
C LYS A 34 -5.89 5.81 4.71
N VAL A 35 -5.03 5.11 3.96
CA VAL A 35 -3.58 5.35 3.89
C VAL A 35 -3.22 5.83 2.49
N PRO A 36 -2.52 6.97 2.32
CA PRO A 36 -1.92 7.37 1.05
C PRO A 36 -0.74 6.44 0.73
N LEU A 37 -0.91 5.56 -0.25
CA LEU A 37 0.11 4.63 -0.73
C LEU A 37 0.91 5.28 -1.86
N ALA A 38 2.24 5.19 -1.78
CA ALA A 38 3.14 5.51 -2.87
C ALA A 38 3.34 4.26 -3.74
N ILE A 39 2.89 4.34 -5.00
CA ILE A 39 2.85 3.20 -5.92
C ILE A 39 3.60 3.58 -7.18
N HIS A 40 4.55 2.74 -7.57
CA HIS A 40 5.18 2.83 -8.87
C HIS A 40 4.60 1.77 -9.79
N THR A 41 4.39 2.12 -11.06
CA THR A 41 4.02 1.16 -12.10
C THR A 41 4.66 1.61 -13.41
N GLU A 42 5.04 0.62 -14.22
CA GLU A 42 5.54 0.86 -15.57
C GLU A 42 4.51 1.65 -16.39
N GLY A 43 5.00 2.65 -17.13
CA GLY A 43 4.20 3.54 -17.97
C GLY A 43 3.54 4.74 -17.28
N LEU A 44 3.21 4.68 -15.98
CA LEU A 44 2.66 5.83 -15.23
C LEU A 44 3.68 6.47 -14.27
N GLY A 45 4.73 5.74 -13.90
CA GLY A 45 5.70 6.19 -12.92
C GLY A 45 5.16 6.15 -11.48
N LEU A 46 5.71 7.00 -10.61
CA LEU A 46 5.31 7.09 -9.21
C LEU A 46 4.04 7.93 -9.05
N PHE A 47 3.02 7.38 -8.40
CA PHE A 47 1.78 8.09 -8.08
C PHE A 47 1.26 7.72 -6.69
N ILE A 48 0.39 8.59 -6.15
CA ILE A 48 -0.21 8.37 -4.82
C ILE A 48 -1.67 7.96 -4.91
N LEU A 49 -2.02 6.90 -4.20
CA LEU A 49 -3.39 6.42 -4.09
C LEU A 49 -3.80 6.31 -2.63
N ARG A 50 -4.81 7.07 -2.21
CA ARG A 50 -5.38 6.93 -0.87
C ARG A 50 -6.38 5.77 -0.84
N LYS A 51 -5.98 4.68 -0.20
CA LYS A 51 -6.76 3.43 -0.15
C LYS A 51 -7.16 3.11 1.29
N SER A 52 -8.36 2.55 1.48
CA SER A 52 -8.75 1.92 2.74
C SER A 52 -7.99 0.59 2.89
N CYS A 53 -7.21 0.46 3.96
CA CYS A 53 -6.35 -0.68 4.26
C CYS A 53 -6.62 -1.18 5.68
N ARG A 54 -6.23 -2.43 5.99
CA ARG A 54 -6.21 -2.95 7.35
C ARG A 54 -4.89 -2.59 8.00
N VAL A 55 -4.94 -2.03 9.21
CA VAL A 55 -3.77 -1.65 9.99
C VAL A 55 -3.84 -2.33 11.35
N CYS A 56 -2.82 -3.10 11.69
CA CYS A 56 -2.63 -3.55 13.06
C CYS A 56 -2.00 -2.41 13.88
N VAL A 57 -2.66 -1.99 14.95
CA VAL A 57 -2.14 -0.92 15.81
C VAL A 57 -1.11 -1.43 16.82
N SER A 58 -0.99 -2.74 16.99
CA SER A 58 -0.07 -3.35 17.95
C SER A 58 1.33 -3.57 17.39
N CYS A 59 1.45 -3.90 16.10
CA CYS A 59 2.74 -4.17 15.45
C CYS A 59 2.97 -3.35 14.17
N ASP A 60 2.12 -2.35 13.91
CA ASP A 60 2.19 -1.49 12.72
C ASP A 60 2.22 -2.27 11.39
N MET A 61 1.52 -3.41 11.31
CA MET A 61 1.34 -4.11 10.04
C MET A 61 0.24 -3.44 9.18
N LEU A 62 0.60 -3.02 7.97
CA LEU A 62 -0.30 -2.51 6.95
C LEU A 62 -0.60 -3.60 5.93
N ILE A 63 -1.86 -4.03 5.85
CA ILE A 63 -2.33 -5.05 4.91
C ILE A 63 -3.20 -4.39 3.86
N VAL A 64 -2.80 -4.52 2.59
CA VAL A 64 -3.52 -3.99 1.44
C VAL A 64 -4.12 -5.13 0.64
N HIS A 65 -5.41 -5.03 0.34
CA HIS A 65 -6.12 -6.07 -0.41
C HIS A 65 -5.86 -5.92 -1.91
N ARG A 66 -5.19 -6.91 -2.52
CA ARG A 66 -4.78 -6.90 -3.93
C ARG A 66 -5.97 -6.72 -4.87
N ALA A 67 -7.02 -7.53 -4.70
CA ALA A 67 -8.22 -7.47 -5.53
C ALA A 67 -8.96 -6.11 -5.47
N GLU A 68 -8.72 -5.29 -4.44
CA GLU A 68 -9.27 -3.93 -4.34
C GLU A 68 -8.29 -2.86 -4.81
N LEU A 69 -6.99 -3.15 -4.79
CA LEU A 69 -5.93 -2.23 -5.20
C LEU A 69 -5.79 -2.20 -6.72
N GLU A 70 -5.69 -3.38 -7.34
CA GLU A 70 -5.39 -3.50 -8.77
C GLU A 70 -6.41 -2.83 -9.69
N PRO A 71 -7.74 -2.91 -9.44
CA PRO A 71 -8.72 -2.17 -10.24
C PRO A 71 -8.49 -0.65 -10.18
N LEU A 72 -8.02 -0.12 -9.05
CA LEU A 72 -7.73 1.31 -8.89
C LEU A 72 -6.46 1.72 -9.63
N ILE A 73 -5.45 0.85 -9.67
CA ILE A 73 -4.24 1.08 -10.47
C ILE A 73 -4.60 1.06 -11.96
N ARG A 74 -5.31 0.02 -12.43
CA ARG A 74 -5.77 -0.08 -13.82
C ARG A 74 -6.61 1.13 -14.23
N ALA A 75 -7.49 1.60 -13.35
CA ALA A 75 -8.31 2.79 -13.61
C ALA A 75 -7.48 4.04 -13.92
N ARG A 76 -6.25 4.15 -13.37
CA ARG A 76 -5.30 5.23 -13.68
C ARG A 76 -4.51 5.03 -14.97
N GLN A 77 -4.28 3.77 -15.38
CA GLN A 77 -3.57 3.44 -16.62
C GLN A 77 -4.47 3.47 -17.87
N ARG A 78 -5.81 3.58 -17.71
CA ARG A 78 -6.77 3.45 -18.83
C ARG A 78 -6.48 4.29 -20.07
N ASN A 79 -5.85 5.45 -19.91
CA ASN A 79 -5.57 6.38 -21.01
C ASN A 79 -4.10 6.35 -21.46
N ILE A 80 -3.33 5.35 -21.03
CA ILE A 80 -1.91 5.21 -21.39
C ILE A 80 -1.80 4.20 -22.54
N GLU A 81 -1.33 4.67 -23.70
CA GLU A 81 -0.99 3.81 -24.83
C GLU A 81 0.11 2.80 -24.44
N GLY A 82 -0.06 1.53 -24.85
CA GLY A 82 0.91 0.49 -24.54
C GLY A 82 0.82 -0.12 -23.13
N SER A 83 -0.23 0.20 -22.34
CA SER A 83 -0.45 -0.46 -21.04
C SER A 83 -0.51 -1.99 -21.21
N SER A 84 0.41 -2.69 -20.56
CA SER A 84 0.45 -4.16 -20.55
C SER A 84 -0.84 -4.74 -19.95
N ARG A 85 -1.26 -5.93 -20.43
CA ARG A 85 -2.33 -6.71 -19.78
C ARG A 85 -1.92 -7.14 -18.37
N VAL A 86 -0.63 -7.43 -18.18
CA VAL A 86 -0.05 -7.76 -16.88
C VAL A 86 0.18 -6.48 -16.09
N LEU A 87 -0.36 -6.41 -14.88
CA LEU A 87 -0.17 -5.27 -14.00
C LEU A 87 1.12 -5.46 -13.21
N ASP A 88 2.19 -4.77 -13.62
CA ASP A 88 3.44 -4.72 -12.88
C ASP A 88 3.50 -3.42 -12.05
N TYR A 89 3.58 -3.58 -10.74
CA TYR A 89 3.55 -2.46 -9.81
C TYR A 89 4.26 -2.80 -8.51
N LEU A 90 4.80 -1.77 -7.88
CA LEU A 90 5.42 -1.85 -6.57
C LEU A 90 4.82 -0.80 -5.65
N VAL A 91 4.34 -1.23 -4.48
CA VAL A 91 3.98 -0.32 -3.39
C VAL A 91 5.25 -0.04 -2.60
N LEU A 92 5.77 1.17 -2.74
CA LEU A 92 7.05 1.59 -2.17
C LEU A 92 6.92 1.98 -0.69
N GLY A 93 5.77 2.57 -0.33
CA GLY A 93 5.60 3.10 1.01
C GLY A 93 4.31 3.88 1.19
N THR A 94 4.34 4.80 2.15
CA THR A 94 3.22 5.69 2.47
C THR A 94 3.66 7.15 2.43
N VAL A 95 2.71 8.06 2.18
CA VAL A 95 2.95 9.51 2.24
C VAL A 95 2.14 10.11 3.38
N ASP A 96 2.68 11.13 4.03
CA ASP A 96 1.95 11.88 5.06
C ASP A 96 0.58 12.36 4.52
N SER A 97 -0.47 12.19 5.33
CA SER A 97 -1.85 12.48 4.91
C SER A 97 -2.12 13.97 4.68
N ARG A 98 -1.40 14.88 5.35
CA ARG A 98 -1.54 16.33 5.14
C ARG A 98 -0.91 16.72 3.81
N VAL A 99 0.26 16.17 3.50
CA VAL A 99 0.97 16.40 2.24
C VAL A 99 0.18 15.84 1.06
N TRP A 100 -0.32 14.60 1.17
CA TRP A 100 -1.22 14.04 0.16
C TRP A 100 -2.45 14.94 -0.10
N ARG A 101 -3.06 15.49 0.96
CA ARG A 101 -4.23 16.38 0.83
C ARG A 101 -3.89 17.67 0.07
N ARG A 102 -2.74 18.28 0.36
CA ARG A 102 -2.25 19.47 -0.38
C ARG A 102 -1.91 19.14 -1.84
N GLY A 103 -1.41 17.94 -2.10
CA GLY A 103 -1.12 17.48 -3.46
C GLY A 103 -2.36 17.42 -4.36
N LEU A 104 -3.55 17.18 -3.79
CA LEU A 104 -4.81 17.19 -4.56
C LEU A 104 -5.14 18.54 -5.19
N THR A 105 -4.63 19.64 -4.63
CA THR A 105 -4.84 21.00 -5.15
C THR A 105 -3.64 21.51 -5.95
N GLY A 106 -2.73 20.62 -6.37
CA GLY A 106 -1.53 20.98 -7.14
C GLY A 106 -0.40 21.64 -6.33
N GLY A 107 -0.51 21.71 -5.00
CA GLY A 107 0.37 22.50 -4.14
C GLY A 107 1.60 21.75 -3.58
N VAL A 108 2.02 20.64 -4.18
CA VAL A 108 3.12 19.80 -3.69
C VAL A 108 4.00 19.39 -4.86
N SER A 109 5.29 19.71 -4.77
CA SER A 109 6.30 19.27 -5.74
C SER A 109 6.65 17.79 -5.56
N PHE A 110 7.27 17.19 -6.58
CA PHE A 110 7.75 15.80 -6.49
C PHE A 110 8.78 15.60 -5.36
N ASP A 111 9.73 16.53 -5.21
CA ASP A 111 10.74 16.47 -4.14
C ASP A 111 10.14 16.62 -2.74
N GLU A 112 9.11 17.45 -2.60
CA GLU A 112 8.37 17.55 -1.34
C GLU A 112 7.63 16.25 -1.03
N LEU A 113 7.06 15.60 -2.05
CA LEU A 113 6.39 14.32 -1.90
C LEU A 113 7.36 13.22 -1.43
N LEU A 114 8.55 13.14 -2.03
CA LEU A 114 9.61 12.19 -1.63
C LEU A 114 10.11 12.44 -0.19
N ARG A 115 10.25 13.72 0.21
CA ARG A 115 10.62 14.08 1.59
C ARG A 115 9.57 13.71 2.62
N ASN A 116 8.32 13.53 2.20
CA ASN A 116 7.20 13.16 3.06
C ASN A 116 6.72 11.73 2.83
N MET A 117 7.54 10.93 2.15
CA MET A 117 7.34 9.50 1.98
C MET A 117 8.09 8.74 3.07
N ALA A 118 7.43 7.75 3.66
CA ALA A 118 8.03 6.73 4.51
C ALA A 118 7.99 5.40 3.75
N ASP A 119 9.14 4.79 3.56
CA ASP A 119 9.21 3.44 2.99
C ASP A 119 8.62 2.41 3.97
N PHE A 120 8.42 1.19 3.50
CA PHE A 120 8.07 0.09 4.39
C PHE A 120 9.32 -0.46 5.07
N SER A 121 9.18 -0.77 6.37
CA SER A 121 10.25 -1.38 7.15
C SER A 121 10.59 -2.79 6.65
N ARG A 122 9.56 -3.53 6.19
CA ARG A 122 9.64 -4.87 5.63
C ARG A 122 8.45 -5.12 4.71
N HIS A 123 8.67 -5.90 3.66
CA HIS A 123 7.61 -6.51 2.85
C HIS A 123 7.42 -7.94 3.34
N MET A 124 6.17 -8.34 3.56
CA MET A 124 5.78 -9.64 4.08
C MET A 124 4.87 -10.32 3.06
N GLN A 125 5.03 -11.64 2.90
CA GLN A 125 4.05 -12.47 2.21
C GLN A 125 3.08 -13.07 3.23
N ILE A 126 1.81 -13.25 2.86
CA ILE A 126 0.85 -13.93 3.73
C ILE A 126 0.54 -15.29 3.13
N GLU A 127 0.91 -16.33 3.86
CA GLU A 127 0.67 -17.72 3.49
C GLU A 127 -0.44 -18.32 4.36
N GLN A 128 -1.22 -19.21 3.75
CA GLN A 128 -2.23 -19.98 4.45
C GLN A 128 -1.59 -21.23 5.04
N ILE A 129 -1.62 -21.37 6.36
CA ILE A 129 -1.10 -22.55 7.04
C ILE A 129 -2.27 -23.25 7.73
N GLY A 130 -2.76 -24.33 7.11
CA GLY A 130 -3.94 -25.06 7.58
C GLY A 130 -5.19 -24.16 7.66
N ARG A 131 -5.75 -23.99 8.86
CA ARG A 131 -6.89 -23.07 9.13
C ARG A 131 -6.45 -21.65 9.51
N GLY A 132 -5.14 -21.38 9.64
CA GLY A 132 -4.57 -20.10 10.05
C GLY A 132 -3.85 -19.35 8.92
N TRP A 133 -3.38 -18.15 9.25
CA TRP A 133 -2.60 -17.28 8.35
C TRP A 133 -1.34 -16.83 9.07
N GLU A 134 -0.18 -17.00 8.42
CA GLU A 134 1.09 -16.55 8.96
C GLU A 134 1.82 -15.66 7.94
N PRO A 135 2.50 -14.60 8.39
CA PRO A 135 3.29 -13.78 7.52
C PRO A 135 4.71 -14.34 7.40
N THR A 136 5.12 -14.70 6.19
CA THR A 136 6.50 -15.10 5.86
C THR A 136 7.36 -13.88 5.54
N LYS A 137 8.64 -13.97 5.92
CA LYS A 137 9.66 -12.95 5.66
C LYS A 137 10.14 -13.02 4.21
#